data_AF-A0A919DZ48-F1
#
_entry.id   AF-A0A919DZ48-F1
#
_cell.length_a   1.000
_cell.length_b   1.000
_cell.length_c   1.000
_cell.angle_alpha   90.00
_cell.angle_beta   90.00
_cell.angle_gamma   90.00
#
_symmetry.space_group_name_H-M   'P 1'
#
loop_
_entity.id
_entity.type
_entity.pdbx_description
1 polymer ?
#
loop_
_entity_poly.entity_id
_entity_poly.type
_entity_poly.pdbx_seq_one_letter_code
_entity_poly.pdbx_strand_id
1 'polypeptide(L)'
;MARLLWLSAARPGRSSEITTARYSKLVERLRAHELGAIGDLGFIGMDDGVDNPVVITGYKAARTKPLTSAKKQVNKLIASVRAVCEHAFAHLKNWRILSKLRLHVRHTSTLLRALHVLTNLEVTRCALGW
;
A
#
# COMPACT_ATOMS: atom_id res chain seq x y z
N MET A 1 1.53 -14.66 7.45
CA MET A 1 2.31 -13.40 7.48
C MET A 1 2.19 -12.75 6.10
N ALA A 2 1.94 -11.44 6.00
CA ALA A 2 1.85 -10.78 4.69
C ALA A 2 3.24 -10.64 4.07
N ARG A 3 3.35 -10.84 2.76
CA ARG A 3 4.61 -10.68 2.01
C ARG A 3 4.65 -9.32 1.33
N LEU A 4 5.73 -8.58 1.54
CA LEU A 4 5.95 -7.30 0.85
C LEU A 4 6.44 -7.56 -0.58
N LEU A 5 5.61 -7.27 -1.58
CA LEU A 5 5.90 -7.54 -2.98
C LEU A 5 6.71 -6.43 -3.67
N TRP A 6 6.49 -5.17 -3.28
CA TRP A 6 7.13 -4.03 -3.92
C TRP A 6 7.14 -2.80 -3.01
N LEU A 7 8.16 -1.95 -3.16
CA LEU A 7 8.24 -0.60 -2.60
C LEU A 7 8.75 0.37 -3.67
N SER A 8 8.19 1.59 -3.69
CA SER A 8 8.72 2.65 -4.54
C SER A 8 10.07 3.14 -4.03
N ALA A 9 10.81 3.87 -4.87
CA ALA A 9 11.86 4.73 -4.37
C ALA A 9 11.27 5.77 -3.39
N ALA A 10 12.08 6.20 -2.43
CA ALA A 10 11.67 7.26 -1.52
C ALA A 10 11.38 8.55 -2.29
N ARG A 11 10.50 9.39 -1.76
CA ARG A 11 10.21 10.73 -2.28
C ARG A 11 10.18 11.75 -1.15
N PRO A 12 10.29 13.06 -1.46
CA PRO A 12 10.13 14.10 -0.44
C PRO A 12 8.80 13.95 0.30
N GLY A 13 8.80 14.11 1.62
CA GLY A 13 7.63 13.92 2.48
C GLY A 13 6.44 14.85 2.19
N ARG A 14 6.62 15.88 1.34
CA ARG A 14 5.53 16.76 0.86
C ARG A 14 4.65 16.12 -0.23
N SER A 15 5.12 15.05 -0.86
CA SER A 15 4.38 14.38 -1.94
C SER A 15 3.35 13.43 -1.35
N SER A 16 2.08 13.56 -1.76
CA SER A 16 1.05 12.60 -1.36
C SER A 16 1.33 11.21 -1.91
N GLU A 17 0.82 10.19 -1.22
CA GLU A 17 1.00 8.78 -1.59
C GLU A 17 0.44 8.49 -2.99
N ILE A 18 -0.77 9.00 -3.30
CA ILE A 18 -1.36 8.87 -4.65
C ILE A 18 -0.50 9.55 -5.73
N THR A 19 0.15 10.68 -5.43
CA THR A 19 1.08 11.33 -6.37
C THR A 19 2.33 10.49 -6.61
N THR A 20 2.85 9.86 -5.56
CA THR A 20 3.98 8.93 -5.66
C THR A 20 3.59 7.67 -6.45
N ALA A 21 2.39 7.15 -6.24
CA ALA A 21 1.86 6.00 -6.96
C ALA A 21 1.64 6.28 -8.45
N ARG A 22 1.12 7.46 -8.80
CA ARG A 22 1.01 7.93 -10.19
C ARG A 22 2.37 8.08 -10.85
N TYR A 23 3.31 8.74 -10.18
CA TYR A 23 4.67 8.93 -10.69
C TYR A 23 5.40 7.60 -10.92
N SER A 24 5.18 6.62 -10.06
CA SER A 24 5.73 5.27 -10.23
C SER A 24 4.96 4.40 -11.22
N LYS A 25 3.91 4.93 -11.84
CA LYS A 25 3.05 4.24 -12.81
C LYS A 25 2.49 2.93 -12.24
N LEU A 26 2.07 2.96 -10.97
CA LEU A 26 1.70 1.74 -10.25
C LEU A 26 0.52 1.01 -10.91
N VAL A 27 -0.50 1.74 -11.42
CA VAL A 27 -1.63 1.13 -12.15
C VAL A 27 -1.16 0.41 -13.42
N GLU A 28 -0.29 1.04 -14.22
CA GLU A 28 0.27 0.43 -15.43
C GLU A 28 1.02 -0.87 -15.11
N ARG A 29 1.81 -0.87 -14.03
CA ARG A 29 2.55 -2.05 -13.57
C ARG A 29 1.63 -3.17 -13.08
N LEU A 30 0.59 -2.82 -12.33
CA LEU A 30 -0.42 -3.77 -11.87
C LEU A 30 -1.10 -4.44 -13.07
N ARG A 31 -1.53 -3.66 -14.06
CA ARG A 31 -2.09 -4.18 -15.32
C ARG A 31 -1.11 -5.07 -16.08
N ALA A 32 0.14 -4.65 -16.23
CA ALA A 32 1.17 -5.41 -16.95
C ALA A 32 1.51 -6.75 -16.31
N HIS A 33 1.22 -6.92 -15.02
CA HIS A 33 1.42 -8.17 -14.28
C HIS A 33 0.12 -8.89 -13.93
N GLU A 34 -1.02 -8.44 -14.48
CA GLU A 34 -2.35 -9.02 -14.21
C GLU A 34 -2.69 -9.09 -12.71
N LEU A 35 -2.25 -8.08 -11.95
CA LEU A 35 -2.46 -7.98 -10.51
C LEU A 35 -3.57 -6.99 -10.17
N GLY A 36 -4.48 -7.40 -9.28
CA GLY A 36 -5.44 -6.53 -8.61
C GLY A 36 -4.93 -6.04 -7.25
N ALA A 37 -5.29 -4.82 -6.87
CA ALA A 37 -4.93 -4.21 -5.61
C ALA A 37 -6.16 -3.62 -4.90
N ILE A 38 -6.22 -3.80 -3.58
CA ILE A 38 -7.20 -3.13 -2.72
C ILE A 38 -6.50 -1.96 -2.04
N GLY A 39 -6.98 -0.74 -2.30
CA GLY A 39 -6.42 0.51 -1.79
C GLY A 39 -7.27 1.15 -0.69
N ASP A 40 -6.64 2.00 0.11
CA ASP A 40 -7.36 2.90 1.02
C ASP A 40 -8.02 4.08 0.27
N LEU A 41 -8.81 4.88 1.00
CA LEU A 41 -9.57 6.00 0.43
C LEU A 41 -8.69 7.15 -0.10
N GLY A 42 -7.43 7.24 0.32
CA GLY A 42 -6.44 8.19 -0.18
C GLY A 42 -6.03 7.91 -1.63
N PHE A 43 -6.26 6.69 -2.12
CA PHE A 43 -6.04 6.29 -3.51
C PHE A 43 -7.30 6.38 -4.39
N ILE A 44 -8.40 6.98 -3.90
CA ILE A 44 -9.58 7.23 -4.74
C ILE A 44 -9.17 8.05 -5.97
N GLY A 45 -9.62 7.62 -7.16
CA GLY A 45 -9.27 8.25 -8.43
C GLY A 45 -7.84 7.99 -8.88
N MET A 46 -7.19 6.96 -8.33
CA MET A 46 -5.89 6.49 -8.81
C MET A 46 -6.01 5.68 -10.11
N ASP A 47 -7.04 4.86 -10.22
CA ASP A 47 -7.35 4.04 -11.39
C ASP A 47 -8.58 4.63 -12.09
N ASP A 48 -8.43 4.86 -13.38
CA ASP A 48 -9.40 5.43 -14.31
C ASP A 48 -10.17 4.36 -15.11
N GLY A 49 -9.81 3.08 -14.96
CA GLY A 49 -10.47 1.97 -15.63
C GLY A 49 -11.88 1.76 -15.11
N VAL A 50 -12.88 2.19 -15.88
CA VAL A 50 -14.30 2.06 -15.51
C VAL A 50 -14.76 0.60 -15.61
N ASP A 51 -14.35 -0.13 -16.65
CA ASP A 51 -14.82 -1.49 -16.94
C ASP A 51 -13.95 -2.59 -16.34
N ASN A 52 -12.66 -2.30 -16.09
CA ASN A 52 -11.71 -3.25 -15.52
C ASN A 52 -10.69 -2.54 -14.61
N PRO A 53 -11.12 -2.06 -13.42
CA PRO A 53 -10.22 -1.45 -12.46
C PRO A 53 -9.28 -2.51 -11.87
N VAL A 54 -7.99 -2.24 -11.88
CA VAL A 54 -6.98 -3.01 -11.15
C VAL A 54 -6.75 -2.48 -9.74
N VAL A 55 -7.19 -1.26 -9.42
CA VAL A 55 -7.20 -0.73 -8.04
C VAL A 55 -8.63 -0.51 -7.56
N ILE A 56 -9.04 -1.26 -6.55
CA ILE A 56 -10.34 -1.13 -5.91
C ILE A 56 -10.17 -0.41 -4.58
N THR A 57 -10.86 0.73 -4.40
CA THR A 57 -10.90 1.47 -3.13
C THR A 57 -12.28 1.39 -2.50
N GLY A 58 -12.36 1.68 -1.19
CA GLY A 58 -13.65 1.83 -0.51
C GLY A 58 -14.49 3.00 -1.04
N TYR A 59 -15.78 3.00 -0.70
CA TYR A 59 -16.68 4.09 -0.98
C TYR A 59 -16.54 5.20 0.07
N LYS A 60 -16.39 6.44 -0.40
CA LYS A 60 -16.40 7.64 0.44
C LYS A 60 -17.82 8.18 0.61
N ALA A 61 -18.24 8.45 1.84
CA ALA A 61 -19.49 9.17 2.10
C ALA A 61 -19.34 10.64 1.69
N ALA A 62 -20.39 11.25 1.16
CA ALA A 62 -20.44 12.70 0.96
C ALA A 62 -21.34 13.33 2.03
N ARG A 63 -21.12 14.61 2.33
CA ARG A 63 -21.87 15.35 3.37
C ARG A 63 -23.39 15.26 3.20
N THR A 64 -23.86 15.21 1.94
CA THR A 64 -25.28 15.13 1.58
C THR A 64 -25.71 13.73 1.11
N LYS A 65 -24.79 12.77 1.02
CA LYS A 65 -25.07 11.43 0.47
C LYS A 65 -24.43 10.35 1.35
N PRO A 66 -25.17 9.84 2.35
CA PRO A 66 -24.68 8.76 3.19
C PRO A 66 -24.52 7.47 2.38
N LEU A 67 -23.66 6.58 2.87
CA LEU A 67 -23.45 5.27 2.25
C LEU A 67 -24.67 4.37 2.47
N THR A 68 -25.15 3.76 1.39
CA THR A 68 -26.11 2.65 1.42
C THR A 68 -25.57 1.47 2.24
N SER A 69 -26.43 0.62 2.78
CA SER A 69 -26.03 -0.58 3.53
C SER A 69 -25.03 -1.46 2.76
N ALA A 70 -25.29 -1.73 1.47
CA ALA A 70 -24.40 -2.51 0.60
C ALA A 70 -22.98 -1.91 0.52
N LYS A 71 -22.86 -0.60 0.28
CA LYS A 71 -21.56 0.11 0.26
C LYS A 71 -20.83 0.05 1.61
N LYS A 72 -21.56 0.08 2.73
CA LYS A 72 -20.95 -0.10 4.06
C LYS A 72 -20.39 -1.51 4.22
N GLN A 73 -21.10 -2.52 3.72
CA GLN A 73 -20.62 -3.91 3.76
C GLN A 73 -19.36 -4.12 2.91
N VAL A 74 -19.31 -3.55 1.70
CA VAL A 74 -18.08 -3.54 0.88
C VAL A 74 -16.92 -2.85 1.63
N ASN A 75 -17.16 -1.70 2.24
CA ASN A 75 -16.14 -1.02 3.04
C ASN A 75 -15.66 -1.88 4.23
N LYS A 76 -16.55 -2.66 4.86
CA LYS A 76 -16.18 -3.58 5.95
C LYS A 76 -15.27 -4.71 5.45
N LEU A 77 -15.55 -5.26 4.27
CA LEU A 77 -14.70 -6.27 3.64
C LEU A 77 -13.33 -5.70 3.25
N ILE A 78 -13.30 -4.51 2.65
CA ILE A 78 -12.04 -3.83 2.34
C ILE A 78 -11.24 -3.55 3.62
N ALA A 79 -11.91 -3.13 4.70
CA ALA A 79 -11.26 -2.89 5.98
C ALA A 79 -10.69 -4.17 6.61
N SER A 80 -11.36 -5.33 6.49
CA SER A 80 -10.84 -6.58 7.03
C SER A 80 -9.59 -7.05 6.29
N VAL A 81 -9.52 -6.89 4.95
CA VAL A 81 -8.30 -7.15 4.19
C VAL A 81 -7.18 -6.21 4.61
N ARG A 82 -7.50 -4.91 4.77
CA ARG A 82 -6.54 -3.90 5.20
C ARG A 82 -5.98 -4.14 6.59
N ALA A 83 -6.75 -4.70 7.52
CA ALA A 83 -6.26 -5.00 8.87
C ALA A 83 -5.02 -5.91 8.85
N VAL A 84 -4.94 -6.86 7.91
CA VAL A 84 -3.76 -7.73 7.73
C VAL A 84 -2.55 -6.91 7.27
N CYS A 85 -2.74 -6.01 6.31
CA CYS A 85 -1.69 -5.12 5.83
C CYS A 85 -1.23 -4.14 6.93
N GLU A 86 -2.16 -3.53 7.66
CA GLU A 86 -1.87 -2.61 8.76
C GLU A 86 -1.09 -3.30 9.88
N HIS A 87 -1.42 -4.56 10.19
CA HIS A 87 -0.65 -5.37 11.11
C HIS A 87 0.78 -5.61 10.62
N ALA A 88 0.98 -5.94 9.34
CA ALA A 88 2.32 -6.07 8.76
C ALA A 88 3.11 -4.74 8.80
N PHE A 89 2.45 -3.61 8.51
CA PHE A 89 3.06 -2.29 8.64
C PHE A 89 3.35 -1.90 10.10
N ALA A 90 2.57 -2.36 11.07
CA ALA A 90 2.86 -2.14 12.49
C ALA A 90 4.19 -2.79 12.88
N HIS A 91 4.48 -4.00 12.38
CA HIS A 91 5.79 -4.63 12.55
C HIS A 91 6.91 -3.81 11.92
N LEU A 92 6.71 -3.26 10.71
CA LEU A 92 7.68 -2.36 10.09
C LEU A 92 7.87 -1.06 10.89
N LYS A 93 6.83 -0.53 11.53
CA LYS A 93 6.91 0.66 12.38
C LYS A 93 7.70 0.44 13.67
N ASN A 94 7.88 -0.81 14.12
CA ASN A 94 8.76 -1.13 15.26
C ASN A 94 10.24 -0.84 14.95
N TRP A 95 10.61 -0.76 13.66
CA TRP A 95 11.94 -0.34 13.24
C TRP A 95 12.10 1.17 13.47
N ARG A 96 12.50 1.56 14.69
CA ARG A 96 12.69 2.95 15.13
C ARG A 96 13.60 3.78 14.20
N ILE A 97 14.43 3.12 13.39
CA ILE A 97 15.24 3.78 12.37
C ILE A 97 14.38 4.48 11.31
N LEU A 98 13.22 3.93 10.96
CA LEU A 98 12.31 4.49 9.95
C LEU A 98 11.58 5.73 10.46
N SER A 99 11.27 5.81 11.76
CA SER A 99 10.56 6.95 12.34
C SER A 99 11.46 8.17 12.59
N LYS A 100 12.79 7.98 12.61
CA LYS A 100 13.79 9.04 12.85
C LYS A 100 14.60 9.41 11.61
N LEU A 101 14.32 8.78 10.48
CA LEU A 101 15.14 8.94 9.28
C LEU A 101 15.01 10.35 8.70
N ARG A 102 16.06 11.17 8.86
CA ARG A 102 16.21 12.46 8.17
C ARG A 102 17.39 12.40 7.21
N LEU A 103 17.22 11.61 6.14
CA LEU A 103 18.24 11.42 5.12
C LEU A 103 17.80 12.01 3.78
N HIS A 104 18.79 12.34 2.95
CA HIS A 104 18.55 12.64 1.54
C HIS A 104 17.85 11.44 0.87
N VAL A 105 16.91 11.72 -0.04
CA VAL A 105 16.00 10.74 -0.66
C VAL A 105 16.73 9.53 -1.28
N ARG A 106 17.95 9.75 -1.79
CA ARG A 106 18.81 8.67 -2.31
C ARG A 106 19.15 7.62 -1.24
N HIS A 107 19.60 8.05 -0.06
CA HIS A 107 19.95 7.13 1.03
C HIS A 107 18.72 6.44 1.61
N THR A 108 17.60 7.16 1.74
CA THR A 108 16.32 6.56 2.14
C THR A 108 15.90 5.47 1.18
N SER A 109 16.05 5.67 -0.14
CA SER A 109 15.72 4.66 -1.14
C SER A 109 16.59 3.41 -1.00
N THR A 110 17.89 3.55 -0.74
CA THR A 110 18.79 2.41 -0.47
C THR A 110 18.36 1.65 0.77
N LEU A 111 18.03 2.35 1.86
CA LEU A 111 17.58 1.73 3.10
C LEU A 111 16.25 0.99 2.93
N LEU A 112 15.28 1.57 2.22
CA LEU A 112 14.01 0.92 1.92
C LEU A 112 14.19 -0.37 1.08
N ARG A 113 15.15 -0.38 0.13
CA ARG A 113 15.49 -1.60 -0.62
C ARG A 113 16.10 -2.67 0.27
N ALA A 114 17.02 -2.30 1.16
CA ALA A 114 17.60 -3.24 2.13
C ALA A 114 16.52 -3.83 3.05
N LEU A 115 15.64 -2.98 3.58
CA LEU A 115 14.51 -3.42 4.40
C LEU A 115 13.58 -4.38 3.65
N HIS A 116 13.26 -4.08 2.39
CA HIS A 116 12.43 -4.96 1.55
C HIS A 116 13.01 -6.38 1.44
N VAL A 117 14.33 -6.48 1.24
CA VAL A 117 15.02 -7.78 1.18
C VAL A 117 14.96 -8.47 2.54
N LEU A 118 15.29 -7.77 3.62
CA LEU A 118 15.28 -8.32 4.99
C LEU A 118 13.90 -8.84 5.39
N THR A 119 12.85 -8.05 5.17
CA THR A 119 11.46 -8.46 5.48
C THR A 119 11.03 -9.68 4.66
N ASN A 120 11.44 -9.77 3.39
CA ASN A 120 11.14 -10.96 2.57
C ASN A 120 11.89 -12.21 3.07
N LEU A 121 13.15 -12.05 3.51
CA LEU A 121 13.92 -13.15 4.10
C LEU A 121 13.30 -13.63 5.41
N GLU A 122 12.87 -12.72 6.29
CA GLU A 122 12.20 -13.06 7.54
C GLU A 122 10.89 -13.83 7.30
N VAL A 123 10.04 -13.35 6.39
CA VAL A 123 8.80 -14.05 6.01
C VAL A 123 9.09 -15.44 5.44
N THR A 124 10.13 -15.57 4.62
CA THR A 124 10.53 -16.86 4.03
C THR A 124 11.06 -17.82 5.10
N ARG A 125 11.86 -17.35 6.06
CA ARG A 125 12.34 -18.16 7.20
C ARG A 125 11.18 -18.65 8.06
N CYS A 126 10.25 -17.77 8.43
CA CYS A 126 9.06 -18.15 9.20
C CYS A 126 8.17 -19.15 8.44
N ALA A 127 8.12 -19.10 7.11
CA ALA A 127 7.38 -20.06 6.29
C ALA A 127 8.07 -21.43 6.19
N LEU A 128 9.40 -21.49 6.35
CA LEU A 128 10.20 -22.71 6.22
C LEU A 128 10.50 -23.41 7.55
N GLY A 129 10.13 -22.82 8.70
CA GLY A 129 10.13 -23.51 10.00
C GLY A 129 11.51 -23.79 10.61
N TRP A 130 12.49 -22.89 10.42
CA TRP A 130 13.78 -22.92 11.13
C TRP A 130 13.96 -21.68 12.02
#